data_AF-I1C720-F1
#
_entry.id   AF-I1C720-F1
#
_cell.length_a   1.000
_cell.length_b   1.000
_cell.length_c   1.000
_cell.angle_alpha   90.00
_cell.angle_beta   90.00
_cell.angle_gamma   90.00
#
_symmetry.space_group_name_H-M   'P 1'
#
loop_
_entity.id
_entity.type
_entity.pdbx_description
1 polymer ?
#
loop_
_entity_poly.entity_id
_entity_poly.type
_entity_poly.pdbx_seq_one_letter_code
_entity_poly.pdbx_strand_id
1 'polypeptide(L)'
;MTLYTFFGCLLFAYGPILSIFLLSIAPNAQYVLLTVSSIAIQEICRWGFYLMTLFGYGYALTNASVGYISLLVESIGPGVMMCPSCPQASLYFIYAITTTLFSLLHIGWMMIACEGYSELPQKKGYLKIIWVILSHYGASFATTLNSSTSVNYGCIASIFICLFIILVSLSIIIHSLKSKFKLLH
;
A
#
# COMPACT_ATOMS: atom_id res chain seq x y z
N MET A 1 -7.97 -1.59 28.26
CA MET A 1 -8.49 -2.27 27.04
C MET A 1 -7.46 -2.22 25.91
N THR A 2 -6.19 -2.53 26.19
CA THR A 2 -5.07 -2.12 25.31
C THR A 2 -4.49 -3.28 24.52
N LEU A 3 -4.42 -4.49 25.10
CA LEU A 3 -3.93 -5.68 24.38
C LEU A 3 -4.86 -6.11 23.25
N TYR A 4 -6.18 -6.08 23.47
CA TYR A 4 -7.15 -6.43 22.43
C TYR A 4 -7.12 -5.44 21.26
N THR A 5 -7.02 -4.13 21.54
CA THR A 5 -6.90 -3.11 20.50
C THR A 5 -5.55 -3.18 19.80
N PHE A 6 -4.47 -3.46 20.53
CA PHE A 6 -3.13 -3.66 19.97
C PHE A 6 -3.11 -4.83 18.99
N PHE A 7 -3.51 -6.03 19.41
CA PHE A 7 -3.52 -7.21 18.53
C PHE A 7 -4.53 -7.05 17.39
N GLY A 8 -5.69 -6.46 17.65
CA GLY A 8 -6.68 -6.17 16.62
C GLY A 8 -6.13 -5.24 15.54
N CYS A 9 -5.50 -4.14 15.94
CA CYS A 9 -4.91 -3.19 14.99
C CYS A 9 -3.67 -3.75 14.28
N LEU A 10 -2.84 -4.54 14.98
CA LEU A 10 -1.68 -5.23 14.39
C LEU A 10 -2.12 -6.20 13.30
N LEU A 11 -3.08 -7.07 13.59
CA LEU A 11 -3.59 -8.04 12.62
C LEU A 11 -4.34 -7.37 11.48
N PHE A 12 -5.04 -6.26 11.72
CA PHE A 12 -5.72 -5.53 10.65
C PHE A 12 -4.73 -4.82 9.73
N ALA A 13 -3.75 -4.11 10.30
CA ALA A 13 -2.72 -3.36 9.58
C ALA A 13 -1.83 -4.29 8.74
N TYR A 14 -1.27 -5.34 9.37
CA TYR A 14 -0.29 -6.23 8.75
C TYR A 14 -0.90 -7.52 8.19
N GLY A 15 -2.18 -7.79 8.40
CA GLY A 15 -2.85 -9.03 7.99
C GLY A 15 -2.72 -9.32 6.51
N PRO A 16 -3.09 -8.39 5.60
CA PRO A 16 -2.96 -8.62 4.17
C PRO A 16 -1.51 -8.83 3.73
N ILE A 17 -0.56 -8.07 4.30
CA ILE A 17 0.88 -8.26 4.06
C ILE A 17 1.30 -9.67 4.48
N LEU A 18 0.97 -10.09 5.71
CA LEU A 18 1.32 -11.40 6.24
C LEU A 18 0.69 -12.53 5.41
N SER A 19 -0.55 -12.36 4.95
CA SER A 19 -1.24 -13.34 4.11
C SER A 19 -0.55 -13.52 2.75
N ILE A 20 -0.16 -12.43 2.09
CA ILE A 20 0.57 -12.46 0.82
C ILE A 20 1.94 -13.12 1.02
N PHE A 21 2.61 -12.82 2.14
CA PHE A 21 3.90 -13.42 2.47
C PHE A 21 3.80 -14.93 2.63
N LEU A 22 2.90 -15.40 3.51
CA LEU A 22 2.78 -16.82 3.82
C LEU A 22 2.28 -17.64 2.62
N LEU A 23 1.34 -17.11 1.84
CA LEU A 23 0.74 -17.86 0.73
C LEU A 23 1.59 -17.82 -0.55
N SER A 24 2.19 -16.67 -0.88
CA SER A 24 2.81 -16.46 -2.20
C SER A 24 4.34 -16.44 -2.15
N ILE A 25 4.94 -16.01 -1.04
CA ILE A 25 6.38 -15.72 -0.96
C ILE A 25 7.12 -16.83 -0.20
N ALA A 26 6.60 -17.24 0.95
CA ALA A 26 7.20 -18.24 1.84
C ALA A 26 7.49 -19.61 1.21
N PRO A 27 6.72 -20.12 0.22
CA PRO A 27 7.02 -21.42 -0.38
C PRO A 27 8.36 -21.49 -1.14
N ASN A 28 8.93 -20.35 -1.55
CA ASN A 28 10.16 -20.31 -2.34
C ASN A 28 11.19 -19.33 -1.76
N ALA A 29 12.34 -19.86 -1.31
CA ALA A 29 13.40 -19.06 -0.69
C ALA A 29 13.97 -17.96 -1.62
N GLN A 30 13.93 -18.17 -2.94
CA GLN A 30 14.34 -17.16 -3.93
C GLN A 30 13.45 -15.91 -3.90
N TYR A 31 12.13 -16.06 -3.70
CA TYR A 31 11.21 -14.94 -3.61
C TYR A 31 11.41 -14.16 -2.31
N VAL A 32 11.71 -14.84 -1.21
CA VAL A 32 12.06 -14.21 0.06
C VAL A 32 13.32 -13.35 -0.09
N LEU A 33 14.39 -13.89 -0.68
CA LEU A 33 15.63 -13.14 -0.93
C LEU A 33 15.39 -11.91 -1.83
N LEU A 34 14.55 -12.04 -2.86
CA LEU A 34 14.18 -10.93 -3.73
C LEU A 34 13.42 -9.82 -2.98
N THR A 35 12.53 -10.17 -2.05
CA THR A 35 11.84 -9.16 -1.22
C THR A 35 12.80 -8.39 -0.31
N VAL A 36 13.82 -9.05 0.26
CA VAL A 36 14.85 -8.38 1.07
C VAL A 36 15.76 -7.49 0.20
N SER A 37 16.08 -7.95 -1.02
CA SER A 37 16.92 -7.20 -1.96
C SER A 37 16.26 -5.95 -2.54
N SER A 38 14.93 -5.82 -2.39
CA SER A 38 14.16 -4.66 -2.86
C SER A 38 14.55 -3.32 -2.22
N ILE A 39 15.32 -3.38 -1.12
CA ILE A 39 15.92 -2.22 -0.45
C ILE A 39 17.15 -1.69 -1.22
N ALA A 40 17.81 -2.49 -2.05
CA ALA A 40 19.16 -2.18 -2.50
C ALA A 40 19.31 -1.72 -3.96
N ILE A 41 18.44 -2.05 -4.92
CA ILE A 41 18.76 -1.78 -6.33
C ILE A 41 17.52 -1.47 -7.19
N GLN A 42 17.42 -0.21 -7.62
CA GLN A 42 16.49 0.31 -8.64
C GLN A 42 17.05 0.14 -10.07
N GLU A 43 17.55 -1.04 -10.42
CA GLU A 43 18.09 -1.37 -11.77
C GLU A 43 17.47 -2.67 -12.37
N ILE A 44 16.46 -3.29 -11.72
CA ILE A 44 15.91 -4.61 -12.11
C ILE A 44 14.44 -4.53 -12.61
N CYS A 45 13.95 -3.38 -13.11
CA CYS A 45 12.59 -3.32 -13.70
C CYS A 45 12.43 -4.07 -15.06
N ARG A 46 13.43 -4.85 -15.52
CA ARG A 46 13.43 -5.51 -16.84
C ARG A 46 12.95 -6.98 -16.84
N TRP A 47 12.75 -7.60 -15.67
CA TRP A 47 12.44 -9.03 -15.56
C TRP A 47 11.08 -9.27 -14.89
N GLY A 48 10.03 -9.50 -15.69
CA GLY A 48 8.80 -10.21 -15.30
C GLY A 48 7.83 -9.56 -14.30
N PHE A 49 6.52 -9.76 -14.49
CA PHE A 49 5.46 -9.24 -13.62
C PHE A 49 5.51 -9.78 -12.18
N TYR A 50 5.90 -11.06 -11.99
CA TYR A 50 6.02 -11.70 -10.67
C TYR A 50 7.11 -11.08 -9.78
N LEU A 51 8.22 -10.65 -10.38
CA LEU A 51 9.30 -9.98 -9.65
C LEU A 51 8.80 -8.64 -9.11
N MET A 52 8.04 -7.88 -9.91
CA MET A 52 7.52 -6.55 -9.55
C MET A 52 6.63 -6.58 -8.29
N THR A 53 5.80 -7.61 -8.13
CA THR A 53 4.97 -7.78 -6.93
C THR A 53 5.81 -7.97 -5.66
N LEU A 54 6.95 -8.67 -5.76
CA LEU A 54 7.86 -8.89 -4.63
C LEU A 54 8.60 -7.61 -4.21
N PHE A 55 9.04 -6.79 -5.17
CA PHE A 55 9.63 -5.48 -4.88
C PHE A 55 8.61 -4.52 -4.25
N GLY A 56 7.38 -4.50 -4.79
CA GLY A 56 6.28 -3.73 -4.22
C GLY A 56 5.92 -4.14 -2.80
N TYR A 57 5.96 -5.44 -2.52
CA TYR A 57 5.74 -5.97 -1.18
C TYR A 57 6.80 -5.52 -0.17
N GLY A 58 8.10 -5.61 -0.52
CA GLY A 58 9.18 -5.20 0.37
C GLY A 58 9.14 -3.70 0.73
N TYR A 59 8.84 -2.85 -0.26
CA TYR A 59 8.64 -1.42 -0.02
C TYR A 59 7.41 -1.15 0.87
N ALA A 60 6.28 -1.82 0.58
CA ALA A 60 5.06 -1.71 1.38
C ALA A 60 5.28 -2.12 2.85
N LEU A 61 6.02 -3.20 3.10
CA LEU A 61 6.35 -3.67 4.45
C LEU A 61 7.22 -2.66 5.21
N THR A 62 8.26 -2.12 4.56
CA THR A 62 9.16 -1.14 5.19
C THR A 62 8.40 0.15 5.53
N ASN A 63 7.60 0.66 4.59
CA ASN A 63 6.80 1.86 4.79
C ASN A 63 5.74 1.67 5.89
N ALA A 64 5.04 0.54 5.90
CA ALA A 64 4.06 0.21 6.95
C ALA A 64 4.71 0.04 8.32
N SER A 65 5.93 -0.52 8.39
CA SER A 65 6.66 -0.68 9.65
C SER A 65 7.09 0.67 10.20
N VAL A 66 7.77 1.49 9.40
CA VAL A 66 8.26 2.81 9.83
C VAL A 66 7.10 3.76 10.14
N GLY A 67 6.02 3.71 9.36
CA GLY A 67 4.89 4.63 9.50
C GLY A 67 3.92 4.33 10.65
N TYR A 68 3.81 3.08 11.11
CA TYR A 68 2.77 2.68 12.07
C TYR A 68 3.31 2.11 13.39
N ILE A 69 4.55 1.61 13.45
CA ILE A 69 5.05 0.89 14.64
C ILE A 69 5.04 1.75 15.91
N SER A 70 5.40 3.04 15.81
CA SER A 70 5.42 3.95 16.97
C SER A 70 4.02 4.16 17.55
N LEU A 71 3.04 4.42 16.67
CA LEU A 71 1.63 4.56 17.06
C LEU A 71 1.05 3.26 17.64
N LEU A 72 1.50 2.12 17.11
CA LEU A 72 1.08 0.82 17.59
C LEU A 72 1.62 0.53 19.00
N VAL A 73 2.87 0.87 19.29
CA VAL A 73 3.45 0.73 20.63
C VAL A 73 2.76 1.65 21.64
N GLU A 74 2.43 2.89 21.24
CA GLU A 74 1.69 3.82 22.10
C GLU A 74 0.28 3.31 22.47
N SER A 75 -0.35 2.51 21.60
CA SER A 75 -1.68 1.94 21.86
C SER A 75 -1.72 0.93 23.02
N ILE A 76 -0.55 0.47 23.51
CA ILE A 76 -0.43 -0.38 24.70
C ILE A 76 -0.73 0.41 25.98
N GLY A 77 -0.52 1.73 25.94
CA GLY A 77 -0.76 2.63 27.07
C GLY A 77 -2.25 2.76 27.42
N PRO A 78 -2.58 3.17 28.66
CA PRO A 78 -3.97 3.29 29.11
C PRO A 78 -4.74 4.45 28.44
N GLY A 79 -4.06 5.34 27.72
CA GLY A 79 -4.65 6.49 27.03
C GLY A 79 -5.14 6.14 25.63
N VAL A 80 -6.31 6.64 25.25
CA VAL A 80 -6.83 6.54 23.87
C VAL A 80 -6.76 7.90 23.19
N MET A 81 -6.08 7.95 22.04
CA MET A 81 -6.11 9.12 21.16
C MET A 81 -7.34 9.03 20.26
N MET A 82 -8.26 9.98 20.38
CA MET A 82 -9.45 10.08 19.52
C MET A 82 -9.13 10.89 18.26
N CYS A 83 -9.75 10.50 17.14
CA CYS A 83 -9.62 11.24 15.89
C CYS A 83 -10.39 12.58 15.99
N PRO A 84 -9.78 13.74 15.72
CA PRO A 84 -10.46 15.04 15.77
C PRO A 84 -11.64 15.14 14.79
N SER A 85 -11.53 14.49 13.62
CA SER A 85 -12.55 14.52 12.58
C SER A 85 -13.72 13.56 12.83
N CYS A 86 -13.54 12.57 13.72
CA CYS A 86 -14.46 11.46 13.96
C CYS A 86 -14.37 11.01 15.44
N PRO A 87 -15.10 11.66 16.39
CA PRO A 87 -14.92 11.44 17.83
C PRO A 87 -15.36 10.05 18.32
N GLN A 88 -16.03 9.26 17.47
CA GLN A 88 -16.47 7.89 17.77
C GLN A 88 -15.39 6.83 17.45
N ALA A 89 -14.29 7.20 16.77
CA ALA A 89 -13.24 6.27 16.36
C ALA A 89 -11.88 6.64 16.97
N SER A 90 -11.11 5.63 17.37
CA SER A 90 -9.74 5.82 17.84
C SER A 90 -8.81 6.09 16.67
N LEU A 91 -7.85 6.99 16.89
CA LEU A 91 -6.81 7.33 15.93
C LEU A 91 -6.01 6.08 15.55
N TYR A 92 -5.69 5.22 16.52
CA TYR A 92 -4.98 3.96 16.28
C TYR A 92 -5.66 3.05 15.25
N PHE A 93 -6.99 2.97 15.27
CA PHE A 93 -7.76 2.13 14.34
C PHE A 93 -7.84 2.75 12.93
N ILE A 94 -8.03 4.07 12.84
CA ILE A 94 -8.03 4.78 11.55
C ILE A 94 -6.67 4.66 10.85
N TYR A 95 -5.58 4.79 11.62
CA TYR A 95 -4.23 4.58 11.09
C TYR A 95 -3.96 3.12 10.75
N ALA A 96 -4.52 2.14 11.47
CA ALA A 96 -4.45 0.74 11.08
C ALA A 96 -5.06 0.51 9.68
N ILE A 97 -6.27 1.02 9.44
CA ILE A 97 -6.94 0.94 8.14
C ILE A 97 -6.12 1.63 7.05
N THR A 98 -5.64 2.84 7.35
CA THR A 98 -4.85 3.63 6.39
C THR A 98 -3.58 2.90 6.01
N THR A 99 -2.86 2.31 6.99
CA THR A 99 -1.66 1.49 6.74
C THR A 99 -1.98 0.31 5.84
N THR A 100 -3.04 -0.46 6.11
CA THR A 100 -3.44 -1.59 5.25
C THR A 100 -3.69 -1.16 3.80
N LEU A 101 -4.43 -0.05 3.61
CA LEU A 101 -4.72 0.48 2.30
C LEU A 101 -3.43 0.92 1.61
N PHE A 102 -2.60 1.74 2.26
CA PHE A 102 -1.32 2.19 1.69
C PHE A 102 -0.40 1.03 1.33
N SER A 103 -0.35 -0.03 2.12
CA SER A 103 0.42 -1.23 1.78
C SER A 103 -0.04 -1.85 0.46
N LEU A 104 -1.35 -1.97 0.23
CA LEU A 104 -1.90 -2.45 -1.03
C LEU A 104 -1.63 -1.48 -2.19
N LEU A 105 -1.76 -0.17 -1.97
CA LEU A 105 -1.42 0.83 -3.00
C LEU A 105 0.05 0.76 -3.38
N HIS A 106 0.98 0.63 -2.43
CA HIS A 106 2.41 0.53 -2.74
C HIS A 106 2.76 -0.70 -3.56
N ILE A 107 2.13 -1.85 -3.29
CA ILE A 107 2.28 -3.04 -4.14
C ILE A 107 1.78 -2.74 -5.56
N GLY A 108 0.61 -2.11 -5.69
CA GLY A 108 0.03 -1.71 -6.98
C GLY A 108 0.89 -0.70 -7.75
N TRP A 109 1.36 0.35 -7.08
CA TRP A 109 2.18 1.41 -7.66
C TRP A 109 3.52 0.89 -8.15
N MET A 110 4.17 -0.02 -7.43
CA MET A 110 5.45 -0.59 -7.88
C MET A 110 5.27 -1.49 -9.11
N MET A 111 4.16 -2.23 -9.21
CA MET A 111 3.83 -2.98 -10.43
C MET A 111 3.60 -2.04 -11.62
N ILE A 112 2.78 -0.99 -11.45
CA ILE A 112 2.48 -0.03 -12.52
C ILE A 112 3.72 0.78 -12.93
N ALA A 113 4.55 1.18 -11.97
CA ALA A 113 5.75 1.97 -12.21
C ALA A 113 6.76 1.17 -13.05
N CYS A 114 7.14 -0.04 -12.64
CA CYS A 114 8.08 -0.85 -13.42
C CYS A 114 7.53 -1.19 -14.81
N GLU A 115 6.23 -1.45 -14.94
CA GLU A 115 5.62 -1.66 -16.26
C GLU A 115 5.68 -0.38 -17.13
N GLY A 116 5.38 0.78 -16.54
CA GLY A 116 5.50 2.07 -17.20
C GLY A 116 6.90 2.36 -17.71
N TYR A 117 7.94 2.04 -16.92
CA TYR A 117 9.34 2.16 -17.34
C TYR A 117 9.72 1.16 -18.44
N SER A 118 9.15 -0.06 -18.42
CA SER A 118 9.43 -1.08 -19.43
C SER A 118 8.86 -0.77 -20.82
N GLU A 119 7.82 0.07 -20.90
CA GLU A 119 7.14 0.44 -22.14
C GLU A 119 7.65 1.77 -22.75
N LEU A 120 8.67 2.39 -22.16
CA LEU A 120 9.29 3.59 -22.72
C LEU A 120 9.96 3.28 -24.07
N PRO A 121 9.84 4.16 -25.08
CA PRO A 121 9.35 5.56 -25.01
C PRO A 121 7.87 5.75 -25.37
N GLN A 122 7.02 4.72 -25.33
CA GLN A 122 5.62 4.87 -25.75
C GLN A 122 4.83 5.81 -24.82
N LYS A 123 3.88 6.57 -25.39
CA LYS A 123 2.98 7.46 -24.61
C LYS A 123 2.23 6.75 -23.48
N LYS A 124 1.92 5.46 -23.66
CA LYS A 124 1.27 4.61 -22.64
C LYS A 124 2.13 4.43 -21.38
N GLY A 125 3.44 4.29 -21.54
CA GLY A 125 4.40 4.16 -20.44
C GLY A 125 4.47 5.44 -19.59
N TYR A 126 4.57 6.60 -20.25
CA TYR A 126 4.56 7.90 -19.56
C TYR A 126 3.26 8.14 -18.76
N LEU A 127 2.09 7.79 -19.30
CA LEU A 127 0.82 7.93 -18.58
C LEU A 127 0.77 7.09 -17.30
N LYS A 128 1.31 5.86 -17.33
CA LYS A 128 1.40 4.98 -16.15
C LYS A 128 2.29 5.59 -15.05
N ILE A 129 3.44 6.13 -15.42
CA ILE A 129 4.37 6.76 -14.46
C ILE A 129 3.72 8.02 -13.83
N ILE A 130 3.13 8.89 -14.65
CA ILE A 130 2.44 10.09 -14.18
C ILE A 130 1.29 9.74 -13.24
N TRP A 131 0.51 8.71 -13.56
CA TRP A 131 -0.57 8.21 -12.71
C TRP A 131 -0.05 7.78 -11.33
N VAL A 132 1.06 7.04 -11.26
CA VAL A 132 1.65 6.61 -9.98
C VAL A 132 2.06 7.82 -9.14
N ILE A 133 2.75 8.81 -9.73
CA ILE A 133 3.18 10.00 -9.00
C ILE A 133 1.96 10.77 -8.47
N LEU A 134 0.98 11.07 -9.34
CA LEU A 134 -0.21 11.83 -8.95
C LEU A 134 -1.04 11.12 -7.90
N SER A 135 -1.25 9.81 -8.04
CA SER A 135 -2.02 9.03 -7.08
C SER A 135 -1.28 8.85 -5.75
N HIS A 136 0.05 8.76 -5.76
CA HIS A 136 0.86 8.72 -4.54
C HIS A 136 0.75 10.01 -3.73
N TYR A 137 0.94 11.16 -4.38
CA TYR A 137 0.73 12.46 -3.72
C TYR A 137 -0.74 12.64 -3.30
N GLY A 138 -1.69 12.28 -4.15
CA GLY A 138 -3.12 12.38 -3.87
C GLY A 138 -3.55 11.58 -2.64
N ALA A 139 -3.13 10.32 -2.54
CA ALA A 139 -3.37 9.48 -1.35
C ALA A 139 -2.69 10.08 -0.11
N SER A 140 -1.45 10.57 -0.24
CA SER A 140 -0.70 11.16 0.88
C SER A 140 -1.34 12.44 1.41
N PHE A 141 -1.90 13.29 0.55
CA PHE A 141 -2.65 14.47 0.99
C PHE A 141 -4.01 14.10 1.59
N ALA A 142 -4.64 13.02 1.12
CA ALA A 142 -5.90 12.55 1.67
C ALA A 142 -5.76 12.04 3.12
N THR A 143 -4.59 11.56 3.55
CA THR A 143 -4.39 11.15 4.96
C THR A 143 -4.30 12.32 5.92
N THR A 144 -3.84 13.49 5.46
CA THR A 144 -3.83 14.73 6.27
C THR A 144 -5.24 15.13 6.73
N LEU A 145 -6.28 14.74 5.98
CA LEU A 145 -7.68 14.97 6.37
C LEU A 145 -8.08 14.24 7.66
N ASN A 146 -7.37 13.17 8.06
CA ASN A 146 -7.64 12.41 9.29
C ASN A 146 -7.33 13.21 10.57
N SER A 147 -6.47 14.22 10.47
CA SER A 147 -6.04 15.07 11.59
C SER A 147 -6.63 16.50 11.49
N SER A 148 -7.45 16.77 10.48
CA SER A 148 -8.04 18.09 10.28
C SER A 148 -9.23 18.31 11.23
N THR A 149 -9.23 19.45 11.92
CA THR A 149 -10.32 19.88 12.82
C THR A 149 -11.42 20.67 12.10
N SER A 150 -11.19 21.09 10.85
CA SER A 150 -12.14 21.92 10.08
C SER A 150 -13.11 21.11 9.22
N VAL A 151 -12.80 19.83 8.94
CA VAL A 151 -13.59 18.97 8.05
C VAL A 151 -14.23 17.84 8.85
N ASN A 152 -15.54 17.91 9.02
CA ASN A 152 -16.32 16.82 9.61
C ASN A 152 -16.24 15.58 8.72
N TYR A 153 -16.00 14.40 9.32
CA TYR A 153 -15.86 13.11 8.61
C TYR A 153 -14.66 12.99 7.65
N GLY A 154 -13.58 13.76 7.88
CA GLY A 154 -12.33 13.64 7.11
C GLY A 154 -11.75 12.21 7.07
N CYS A 155 -11.95 11.44 8.15
CA CYS A 155 -11.52 10.05 8.24
C CYS A 155 -12.15 9.14 7.17
N ILE A 156 -13.44 9.35 6.88
CA ILE A 156 -14.20 8.56 5.91
C ILE A 156 -13.78 8.93 4.48
N ALA A 157 -13.59 10.23 4.23
CA ALA A 157 -13.14 10.72 2.92
C ALA A 157 -11.77 10.13 2.54
N SER A 158 -10.83 10.08 3.49
CA SER A 158 -9.50 9.50 3.27
C SER A 158 -9.57 8.03 2.82
N ILE A 159 -10.40 7.23 3.50
CA ILE A 159 -10.60 5.80 3.18
C ILE A 159 -11.21 5.64 1.79
N PHE A 160 -12.25 6.41 1.45
CA PHE A 160 -12.88 6.32 0.13
C PHE A 160 -11.93 6.72 -1.01
N ILE A 161 -11.11 7.76 -0.82
CA ILE A 161 -10.12 8.17 -1.82
C ILE A 161 -9.09 7.05 -2.04
N CYS A 162 -8.59 6.45 -0.96
CA CYS A 162 -7.64 5.34 -1.06
C CYS A 162 -8.25 4.12 -1.77
N LEU A 163 -9.49 3.75 -1.42
CA LEU A 163 -10.21 2.65 -2.08
C LEU A 163 -10.42 2.93 -3.58
N PHE A 164 -10.79 4.15 -3.94
CA PHE A 164 -10.95 4.54 -5.33
C PHE A 164 -9.64 4.40 -6.11
N ILE A 165 -8.51 4.88 -5.56
CA ILE A 165 -7.19 4.75 -6.18
C ILE A 165 -6.80 3.29 -6.36
N ILE A 166 -7.10 2.42 -5.38
CA ILE A 166 -6.88 0.96 -5.50
C ILE A 166 -7.66 0.40 -6.68
N LEU A 167 -8.97 0.69 -6.77
CA LEU A 167 -9.82 0.15 -7.82
C LEU A 167 -9.34 0.55 -9.22
N VAL A 168 -8.94 1.81 -9.40
CA VAL A 168 -8.38 2.28 -10.67
C VAL A 168 -7.05 1.58 -10.97
N SER A 169 -6.17 1.47 -9.97
CA SER A 169 -4.86 0.80 -10.14
C SER A 169 -5.01 -0.68 -10.49
N LEU A 170 -5.93 -1.39 -9.85
CA LEU A 170 -6.26 -2.79 -10.17
C LEU A 170 -6.82 -2.91 -11.60
N SER A 171 -7.67 -1.98 -12.03
CA SER A 171 -8.21 -1.98 -13.39
C SER A 171 -7.12 -1.80 -14.44
N ILE A 172 -6.13 -0.93 -14.19
CA ILE A 172 -4.97 -0.74 -15.07
C ILE A 172 -4.15 -2.04 -15.15
N ILE A 173 -3.89 -2.68 -14.01
CA ILE A 173 -3.13 -3.94 -13.92
C ILE A 173 -3.85 -5.07 -14.68
N ILE A 174 -5.16 -5.24 -14.46
CA ILE A 174 -5.96 -6.27 -15.13
C ILE A 174 -5.98 -6.03 -16.65
N HIS A 175 -6.12 -4.77 -17.08
CA HIS A 175 -6.09 -4.43 -18.50
C HIS A 175 -4.73 -4.77 -19.12
N SER A 176 -3.63 -4.48 -18.42
CA SER A 176 -2.30 -4.85 -18.87
C SER A 176 -2.12 -6.36 -19.00
N LEU A 177 -2.51 -7.11 -17.97
CA LEU A 177 -2.45 -8.58 -17.98
C LEU A 177 -3.25 -9.16 -19.16
N LYS A 178 -4.46 -8.66 -19.41
CA LYS A 178 -5.30 -9.10 -20.53
C LYS A 178 -4.65 -8.80 -21.89
N SER A 179 -3.99 -7.65 -22.02
CA SER A 179 -3.28 -7.27 -23.25
C SER A 179 -2.09 -8.18 -23.55
N LYS A 180 -1.32 -8.57 -22.52
CA LYS A 180 -0.19 -9.51 -22.64
C LYS A 180 -0.65 -10.93 -22.90
N PHE A 181 -1.74 -11.38 -22.28
CA PHE A 181 -2.30 -12.71 -22.53
C PHE A 181 -2.77 -12.87 -23.98
N LYS A 182 -3.38 -11.82 -24.57
CA LYS A 182 -3.81 -11.82 -25.98
C LYS A 182 -2.65 -11.81 -26.99
N LEU A 183 -1.42 -11.53 -26.56
CA LEU A 183 -0.22 -11.60 -27.41
C LEU A 183 0.42 -13.00 -27.41
N LEU A 184 0.05 -13.84 -26.43
CA LEU A 184 0.55 -15.21 -26.27
C LEU A 184 -0.32 -16.27 -26.97
N HIS A 185 -1.51 -15.88 -27.44
CA HIS A 185 -2.49 -16.72 -28.13
C HIS A 185 -2.87 -16.10 -29.47
#